data_AF-A0A401W2P6-F1
#
_entry.id   AF-A0A401W2P6-F1
#
_cell.length_a   1.000
_cell.length_b   1.000
_cell.length_c   1.000
_cell.angle_alpha   90.00
_cell.angle_beta   90.00
_cell.angle_gamma   90.00
#
_symmetry.space_group_name_H-M   'P 1'
#
loop_
_entity.id
_entity.type
_entity.pdbx_description
1 polymer ?
#
loop_
_entity_poly.entity_id
_entity_poly.type
_entity_poly.pdbx_seq_one_letter_code
_entity_poly.pdbx_strand_id
1 'polypeptide(L)'
;MQDGGAVDVRPGADPGRAAAGHERAYRTAGAALAVYGGALTAWTVYGIVQGDGSVWDFFEGLFNPRASFFMWTLGPGEWALVVALLAVATGALALRRVARTGALLLGWVILAQSAREIVGLCHAGYRQLYAVEPLGGWVLATRALGLPAALIVIVSLLRATERPRAAESAADGGAGSARPRVTKRSCADADSWWRRRLSRICGVLFLVMGATRLVWTAWGTAEEHIGLGTYLRRAVDGSATGGVVQLAQSGEFTTLSSVAVLLVLGVLAVRSNRDVRGALLVFAAVELYLTVRTVVLLTVTGFFGGPLVTGESTASLVITAYELAATTSVVVLATGRSFSAYGAYESRLSGPYGGGSRRSSPDGRAG
;
A
#
# COMPACT_ATOMS: atom_id res chain seq x y z
N MET A 1 47.58 24.99 -24.10
CA MET A 1 46.50 24.95 -23.08
C MET A 1 45.41 24.07 -23.64
N GLN A 2 45.27 22.85 -23.13
CA GLN A 2 44.14 21.97 -23.44
C GLN A 2 43.00 22.40 -22.54
N ASP A 3 41.91 22.89 -23.13
CA ASP A 3 40.68 23.17 -22.41
C ASP A 3 40.29 21.90 -21.64
N GLY A 4 40.22 22.03 -20.32
CA GLY A 4 39.83 20.96 -19.42
C GLY A 4 38.49 20.43 -19.86
N GLY A 5 38.52 19.27 -20.54
CA GLY A 5 37.33 18.55 -20.94
C GLY A 5 36.51 18.28 -19.70
N ALA A 6 35.47 19.09 -19.49
CA ALA A 6 34.52 18.91 -18.42
C ALA A 6 33.97 17.50 -18.56
N VAL A 7 34.43 16.61 -17.68
CA VAL A 7 33.93 15.25 -17.59
C VAL A 7 32.43 15.40 -17.38
N ASP A 8 31.63 15.04 -18.40
CA ASP A 8 30.17 15.00 -18.33
C ASP A 8 29.82 13.87 -17.34
N VAL A 9 29.99 14.15 -16.04
CA VAL A 9 29.59 13.28 -14.95
C VAL A 9 28.08 13.39 -14.88
N ARG A 10 27.40 12.71 -15.81
CA ARG A 10 25.96 12.51 -15.70
C ARG A 10 25.74 11.71 -14.42
N PRO A 11 25.02 12.26 -13.42
CA PRO A 11 24.70 11.52 -12.22
C PRO A 11 24.06 10.22 -12.63
N GLY A 12 24.61 9.09 -12.16
CA GLY A 12 24.03 7.78 -12.45
C GLY A 12 22.54 7.80 -12.10
N ALA A 13 21.72 7.12 -12.90
CA ALA A 13 20.28 7.09 -12.69
C ALA A 13 19.96 6.63 -11.25
N ASP A 14 19.30 7.50 -10.47
CA ASP A 14 18.87 7.18 -9.10
C ASP A 14 18.00 5.90 -9.15
N PRO A 15 18.43 4.80 -8.51
CA PRO A 15 17.72 3.52 -8.57
C PRO A 15 16.29 3.59 -7.99
N GLY A 16 15.97 4.62 -7.20
CA GLY A 16 14.63 4.85 -6.65
C GLY A 16 13.66 5.56 -7.60
N ARG A 17 14.14 6.13 -8.71
CA ARG A 17 13.35 6.99 -9.61
C ARG A 17 12.89 6.25 -10.86
N ALA A 18 11.65 6.50 -11.29
CA ALA A 18 11.09 5.94 -12.51
C ALA A 18 11.96 6.30 -13.73
N ALA A 19 12.00 5.42 -14.74
CA ALA A 19 12.68 5.73 -16.00
C ALA A 19 12.09 6.99 -16.66
N ALA A 20 12.92 7.80 -17.31
CA ALA A 20 12.51 9.08 -17.92
C ALA A 20 11.33 8.92 -18.90
N GLY A 21 11.25 7.80 -19.65
CA GLY A 21 10.14 7.51 -20.56
C GLY A 21 8.78 7.27 -19.86
N HIS A 22 8.73 7.18 -18.54
CA HIS A 22 7.51 6.94 -17.77
C HIS A 22 7.09 8.16 -16.92
N GLU A 23 7.83 9.26 -16.98
CA GLU A 23 7.58 10.47 -16.19
C GLU A 23 6.15 11.00 -16.34
N ARG A 24 5.64 11.06 -17.59
CA ARG A 24 4.27 11.50 -17.88
C ARG A 24 3.23 10.62 -17.19
N ALA A 25 3.40 9.29 -17.23
CA ALA A 25 2.44 8.36 -16.65
C ALA A 25 2.38 8.44 -15.11
N TYR A 26 3.53 8.65 -14.46
CA TYR A 26 3.59 8.84 -13.00
C TYR A 26 2.96 10.19 -12.60
N ARG A 27 3.23 11.26 -13.35
CA ARG A 27 2.63 12.58 -13.08
C ARG A 27 1.12 12.58 -13.29
N THR A 28 0.62 11.97 -14.37
CA THR A 28 -0.82 11.89 -14.63
C THR A 28 -1.54 11.08 -13.55
N ALA A 29 -0.98 9.93 -13.17
CA ALA A 29 -1.53 9.12 -12.09
C ALA A 29 -1.48 9.86 -10.74
N GLY A 30 -0.33 10.47 -10.40
CA GLY A 30 -0.17 11.24 -9.17
C GLY A 30 -1.13 12.44 -9.08
N ALA A 31 -1.30 13.19 -10.17
CA ALA A 31 -2.26 14.29 -10.23
C ALA A 31 -3.71 13.81 -10.08
N ALA A 32 -4.09 12.71 -10.74
CA ALA A 32 -5.44 12.14 -10.60
C ALA A 32 -5.74 11.70 -9.16
N LEU A 33 -4.78 11.03 -8.50
CA LEU A 33 -4.90 10.65 -7.09
C LEU A 33 -4.95 11.87 -6.16
N ALA A 34 -4.14 12.91 -6.43
CA ALA A 34 -4.14 14.15 -5.65
C ALA A 34 -5.47 14.89 -5.75
N VAL A 35 -6.05 14.99 -6.95
CA VAL A 35 -7.36 15.62 -7.17
C VAL A 35 -8.46 14.88 -6.41
N TYR A 36 -8.49 13.55 -6.50
CA TYR A 36 -9.49 12.76 -5.78
C TYR A 36 -9.30 12.80 -4.26
N GLY A 37 -8.06 12.65 -3.77
CA GLY A 37 -7.72 12.79 -2.35
C GLY A 37 -8.02 14.19 -1.81
N GLY A 38 -7.79 15.23 -2.62
CA GLY A 38 -8.14 16.62 -2.29
C GLY A 38 -9.65 16.83 -2.18
N ALA A 39 -10.44 16.24 -3.07
CA ALA A 39 -11.91 16.28 -2.98
C ALA A 39 -12.43 15.63 -1.69
N LEU A 40 -11.88 14.46 -1.30
CA LEU A 40 -12.23 13.82 -0.03
C LEU A 40 -11.74 14.63 1.18
N THR A 41 -10.58 15.30 1.08
CA THR A 41 -10.12 16.23 2.12
C THR A 41 -11.07 17.43 2.26
N ALA A 42 -11.62 17.94 1.15
CA ALA A 42 -12.62 19.01 1.21
C ALA A 42 -13.90 18.56 1.93
N TRP A 43 -14.34 17.31 1.74
CA TRP A 43 -15.47 16.74 2.48
C TRP A 43 -15.24 16.67 3.99
N THR A 44 -14.01 16.42 4.39
CA THR A 44 -13.63 16.55 5.80
C THR A 44 -13.83 17.97 6.27
N VAL A 45 -13.19 18.92 5.59
CA VAL A 45 -13.16 20.31 6.07
C VAL A 45 -14.58 20.82 6.15
N TYR A 46 -15.41 20.48 5.17
CA TYR A 46 -16.84 20.72 5.19
C TYR A 46 -17.52 20.11 6.42
N GLY A 47 -17.27 18.83 6.73
CA GLY A 47 -17.82 18.15 7.90
C GLY A 47 -17.43 18.80 9.24
N ILE A 48 -16.19 19.27 9.36
CA ILE A 48 -15.70 19.99 10.55
C ILE A 48 -16.43 21.34 10.68
N VAL A 49 -16.50 22.12 9.59
CA VAL A 49 -17.12 23.45 9.58
C VAL A 49 -18.63 23.39 9.85
N GLN A 50 -19.31 22.36 9.36
CA GLN A 50 -20.77 22.20 9.56
C GLN A 50 -21.14 21.54 10.88
N GLY A 51 -20.26 20.73 11.46
CA GLY A 51 -20.56 19.98 12.68
C GLY A 51 -20.45 20.78 13.97
N ASP A 52 -20.24 22.10 13.90
CA ASP A 52 -19.85 22.98 15.02
C ASP A 52 -18.68 22.44 15.88
N GLY A 53 -17.94 21.46 15.33
CA GLY A 53 -16.88 20.74 16.01
C GLY A 53 -15.54 21.45 15.86
N SER A 54 -14.70 21.31 16.88
CA SER A 54 -13.32 21.80 16.79
C SER A 54 -12.46 20.85 15.97
N VAL A 55 -11.36 21.37 15.40
CA VAL A 55 -10.31 20.55 14.76
C VAL A 55 -9.75 19.51 15.76
N TRP A 56 -9.79 19.83 17.05
CA TRP A 56 -9.36 18.91 18.11
C TRP A 56 -10.29 17.71 18.24
N ASP A 57 -11.62 17.90 18.16
CA ASP A 57 -12.59 16.80 18.20
C ASP A 57 -12.40 15.82 17.04
N PHE A 58 -11.99 16.35 15.88
CA PHE A 58 -11.58 15.51 14.76
C PHE A 58 -10.34 14.65 15.11
N PHE A 59 -9.28 15.26 15.62
CA PHE A 59 -8.07 14.52 16.03
C PHE A 59 -8.37 13.52 17.13
N GLU A 60 -9.19 13.89 18.11
CA GLU A 60 -9.64 12.98 19.15
C GLU A 60 -10.40 11.81 18.53
N GLY A 61 -11.35 12.05 17.63
CA GLY A 61 -12.09 10.99 16.95
C GLY A 61 -11.21 9.96 16.24
N LEU A 62 -10.10 10.41 15.61
CA LEU A 62 -9.16 9.51 14.91
C LEU A 62 -8.63 8.40 15.83
N PHE A 63 -8.43 8.71 17.12
CA PHE A 63 -7.86 7.76 18.09
C PHE A 63 -8.89 7.22 19.08
N ASN A 64 -9.84 8.05 19.50
CA ASN A 64 -10.89 7.75 20.47
C ASN A 64 -12.17 7.35 19.72
N PRO A 65 -12.47 6.05 19.62
CA PRO A 65 -13.64 5.58 18.92
C PRO A 65 -14.94 5.82 19.68
N ARG A 66 -14.87 6.27 20.95
CA ARG A 66 -16.03 6.74 21.72
C ARG A 66 -16.34 8.21 21.51
N ALA A 67 -15.37 9.02 21.07
CA ALA A 67 -15.66 10.39 20.72
C ALA A 67 -16.71 10.36 19.60
N SER A 68 -17.84 11.04 19.81
CA SER A 68 -18.92 11.12 18.83
C SER A 68 -18.34 11.71 17.56
N PHE A 69 -18.06 10.84 16.59
CA PHE A 69 -17.49 11.23 15.31
C PHE A 69 -18.63 11.93 14.54
N PHE A 70 -18.82 13.22 14.79
CA PHE A 70 -19.90 14.02 14.22
C PHE A 70 -19.76 14.21 12.69
N MET A 71 -18.71 13.69 12.08
CA MET A 71 -18.59 13.65 10.62
C MET A 71 -19.40 12.49 10.04
N TRP A 72 -20.66 12.79 9.76
CA TRP A 72 -21.57 11.96 8.95
C TRP A 72 -21.00 11.59 7.56
N THR A 73 -19.95 12.28 7.11
CA THR A 73 -19.42 12.16 5.75
C THR A 73 -18.32 11.12 5.59
N LEU A 74 -17.31 11.07 6.47
CA LEU A 74 -16.13 10.20 6.30
C LEU A 74 -15.81 9.43 7.59
N GLY A 75 -15.80 8.12 7.49
CA GLY A 75 -15.36 7.25 8.57
C GLY A 75 -13.83 7.14 8.66
N PRO A 76 -13.34 6.45 9.69
CA PRO A 76 -11.90 6.24 9.90
C PRO A 76 -11.21 5.53 8.72
N GLY A 77 -11.90 4.59 8.06
CA GLY A 77 -11.37 3.87 6.90
C GLY A 77 -11.17 4.78 5.69
N GLU A 78 -12.13 5.67 5.44
CA GLU A 78 -12.09 6.66 4.37
C GLU A 78 -10.96 7.65 4.61
N TRP A 79 -10.76 8.05 5.86
CA TRP A 79 -9.65 8.90 6.26
C TRP A 79 -8.28 8.29 6.00
N ALA A 80 -8.10 7.02 6.39
CA ALA A 80 -6.89 6.28 6.09
C ALA A 80 -6.66 6.19 4.57
N LEU A 81 -7.75 6.02 3.79
CA LEU A 81 -7.70 6.05 2.34
C LEU A 81 -7.27 7.43 1.79
N VAL A 82 -7.78 8.55 2.34
CA VAL A 82 -7.34 9.90 1.96
C VAL A 82 -5.84 10.09 2.17
N VAL A 83 -5.34 9.73 3.35
CA VAL A 83 -3.91 9.83 3.67
C VAL A 83 -3.08 8.96 2.73
N ALA A 84 -3.53 7.73 2.45
CA ALA A 84 -2.89 6.84 1.49
C ALA A 84 -2.86 7.43 0.07
N LEU A 85 -3.96 8.03 -0.39
CA LEU A 85 -4.06 8.69 -1.69
C LEU A 85 -3.07 9.83 -1.82
N LEU A 86 -3.02 10.73 -0.84
CA LEU A 86 -2.12 11.88 -0.85
C LEU A 86 -0.65 11.43 -0.77
N ALA A 87 -0.31 10.48 0.12
CA ALA A 87 1.06 9.99 0.25
C ALA A 87 1.56 9.32 -1.05
N VAL A 88 0.72 8.49 -1.67
CA VAL A 88 1.05 7.82 -2.94
C VAL A 88 1.07 8.82 -4.10
N ALA A 89 0.18 9.80 -4.12
CA ALA A 89 0.19 10.87 -5.11
C ALA A 89 1.51 11.66 -5.05
N THR A 90 1.94 12.08 -3.86
CA THR A 90 3.23 12.75 -3.66
C THR A 90 4.40 11.86 -4.10
N GLY A 91 4.39 10.58 -3.73
CA GLY A 91 5.39 9.62 -4.19
C GLY A 91 5.44 9.47 -5.72
N ALA A 92 4.28 9.44 -6.37
CA ALA A 92 4.16 9.35 -7.81
C ALA A 92 4.62 10.63 -8.51
N LEU A 93 4.27 11.81 -7.99
CA LEU A 93 4.73 13.11 -8.49
C LEU A 93 6.24 13.29 -8.33
N ALA A 94 6.81 12.75 -7.25
CA ALA A 94 8.25 12.66 -7.03
C ALA A 94 8.94 11.57 -7.88
N LEU A 95 8.19 10.89 -8.76
CA LEU A 95 8.66 9.83 -9.65
C LEU A 95 9.28 8.63 -8.90
N ARG A 96 8.81 8.33 -7.69
CA ARG A 96 9.31 7.19 -6.91
C ARG A 96 8.72 5.89 -7.45
N ARG A 97 9.58 4.92 -7.82
CA ARG A 97 9.13 3.61 -8.34
C ARG A 97 8.20 2.87 -7.39
N VAL A 98 8.45 3.01 -6.08
CA VAL A 98 7.64 2.37 -5.03
C VAL A 98 6.18 2.85 -5.06
N ALA A 99 5.90 4.08 -5.50
CA ALA A 99 4.55 4.61 -5.57
C ALA A 99 3.68 3.89 -6.61
N ARG A 100 4.27 3.23 -7.62
CA ARG A 100 3.52 2.63 -8.73
C ARG A 100 2.53 1.56 -8.30
N THR A 101 2.99 0.57 -7.52
CA THR A 101 2.10 -0.52 -7.10
C THR A 101 1.12 -0.08 -6.03
N GLY A 102 1.49 0.89 -5.18
CA GLY A 102 0.56 1.57 -4.28
C GLY A 102 -0.55 2.30 -5.05
N ALA A 103 -0.19 3.05 -6.09
CA ALA A 103 -1.13 3.79 -6.93
C ALA A 103 -2.07 2.85 -7.69
N LEU A 104 -1.55 1.76 -8.25
CA LEU A 104 -2.37 0.74 -8.89
C LEU A 104 -3.37 0.10 -7.91
N LEU A 105 -2.93 -0.23 -6.68
CA LEU A 105 -3.82 -0.75 -5.64
C LEU A 105 -4.94 0.25 -5.34
N LEU A 106 -4.60 1.51 -5.07
CA LEU A 106 -5.58 2.56 -4.78
C LEU A 106 -6.52 2.80 -5.96
N GLY A 107 -6.02 2.77 -7.20
CA GLY A 107 -6.86 2.85 -8.40
C GLY A 107 -7.88 1.72 -8.48
N TRP A 108 -7.48 0.47 -8.17
CA TRP A 108 -8.42 -0.66 -8.12
C TRP A 108 -9.44 -0.55 -6.99
N VAL A 109 -9.03 -0.06 -5.81
CA VAL A 109 -9.95 0.17 -4.67
C VAL A 109 -10.99 1.23 -5.03
N ILE A 110 -10.57 2.37 -5.60
CA ILE A 110 -11.50 3.41 -6.05
C ILE A 110 -12.44 2.87 -7.14
N LEU A 111 -11.92 2.10 -8.10
CA LEU A 111 -12.75 1.49 -9.15
C LEU A 111 -13.80 0.55 -8.56
N ALA A 112 -13.44 -0.26 -7.57
CA ALA A 112 -14.38 -1.15 -6.89
C ALA A 112 -15.48 -0.36 -6.15
N GLN A 113 -15.12 0.75 -5.49
CA GLN A 113 -16.07 1.65 -4.84
C GLN A 113 -17.01 2.32 -5.86
N SER A 114 -16.50 2.78 -7.00
CA SER A 114 -17.31 3.35 -8.07
C SER A 114 -18.23 2.30 -8.72
N ALA A 115 -17.75 1.08 -8.94
CA ALA A 115 -18.56 0.00 -9.50
C ALA A 115 -19.73 -0.37 -8.56
N ARG A 116 -19.48 -0.45 -7.26
CA ARG A 116 -20.51 -0.63 -6.23
C ARG A 116 -21.56 0.48 -6.28
N GLU A 117 -21.13 1.72 -6.45
CA GLU A 117 -22.03 2.87 -6.55
C GLU A 117 -22.92 2.78 -7.80
N ILE A 118 -22.34 2.41 -8.94
CA ILE A 118 -23.06 2.22 -10.20
C ILE A 118 -24.16 1.16 -10.05
N VAL A 119 -23.87 0.03 -9.40
CA VAL A 119 -24.86 -1.00 -9.09
C VAL A 119 -25.99 -0.44 -8.22
N GLY A 120 -25.65 0.37 -7.21
CA GLY A 120 -26.63 1.06 -6.39
C GLY A 120 -27.54 1.97 -7.22
N LEU A 121 -26.97 2.77 -8.12
CA LEU A 121 -27.70 3.72 -8.97
C LEU A 121 -28.67 3.05 -9.96
N CYS A 122 -28.55 1.74 -10.22
CA CYS A 122 -29.56 0.99 -10.97
C CYS A 122 -30.92 0.95 -10.24
N HIS A 123 -30.95 1.12 -8.92
CA HIS A 123 -32.17 1.10 -8.10
C HIS A 123 -32.83 2.49 -8.02
N ALA A 124 -34.12 2.56 -8.35
CA ALA A 124 -34.86 3.83 -8.42
C ALA A 124 -34.94 4.55 -7.06
N GLY A 125 -35.22 3.82 -5.99
CA GLY A 125 -35.27 4.39 -4.63
C GLY A 125 -33.92 4.99 -4.21
N TYR A 126 -32.81 4.33 -4.56
CA TYR A 126 -31.47 4.85 -4.25
C TYR A 126 -31.14 6.12 -5.03
N ARG A 127 -31.52 6.20 -6.32
CA ARG A 127 -31.41 7.46 -7.09
C ARG A 127 -32.26 8.58 -6.47
N GLN A 128 -33.43 8.26 -5.93
CA GLN A 128 -34.30 9.24 -5.28
C GLN A 128 -33.66 9.79 -4.00
N LEU A 129 -32.94 8.97 -3.22
CA LEU A 129 -32.20 9.46 -2.04
C LEU A 129 -31.19 10.55 -2.42
N TYR A 130 -30.46 10.37 -3.53
CA TYR A 130 -29.55 11.39 -4.04
C TYR A 130 -30.22 12.71 -4.45
N ALA A 131 -31.49 12.67 -4.84
CA ALA A 131 -32.26 13.86 -5.21
C ALA A 131 -32.86 14.58 -4.00
N VAL A 132 -33.17 13.84 -2.93
CA VAL A 132 -33.80 14.39 -1.71
C VAL A 132 -32.74 14.87 -0.71
N GLU A 133 -31.58 14.20 -0.64
CA GLU A 133 -30.52 14.57 0.28
C GLU A 133 -29.86 15.89 -0.17
N PRO A 134 -29.75 16.92 0.70
CA PRO A 134 -29.20 18.23 0.34
C PRO A 134 -27.78 18.17 -0.26
N LEU A 135 -27.00 17.17 0.16
CA LEU A 135 -25.63 16.94 -0.28
C LEU A 135 -25.50 15.80 -1.30
N GLY A 136 -26.61 15.17 -1.69
CA GLY A 136 -26.62 14.03 -2.60
C GLY A 136 -25.89 14.34 -3.91
N GLY A 137 -26.21 15.46 -4.56
CA GLY A 137 -25.54 15.88 -5.80
C GLY A 137 -24.02 15.97 -5.69
N TRP A 138 -23.51 16.51 -4.57
CA TRP A 138 -22.07 16.61 -4.31
C TRP A 138 -21.43 15.26 -4.04
N VAL A 139 -22.10 14.39 -3.27
CA VAL A 139 -21.62 13.02 -3.02
C VAL A 139 -21.53 12.26 -4.34
N LEU A 140 -22.56 12.34 -5.17
CA LEU A 140 -22.59 11.71 -6.49
C LEU A 140 -21.47 12.23 -7.40
N ALA A 141 -21.25 13.56 -7.42
CA ALA A 141 -20.15 14.17 -8.17
C ALA A 141 -18.78 13.64 -7.72
N THR A 142 -18.61 13.44 -6.41
CA THR A 142 -17.36 12.89 -5.84
C THR A 142 -17.15 11.43 -6.22
N ARG A 143 -18.21 10.62 -6.19
CA ARG A 143 -18.17 9.23 -6.67
C ARG A 143 -17.89 9.14 -8.17
N ALA A 144 -18.50 10.05 -8.94
CA ALA A 144 -18.30 10.19 -10.37
C ALA A 144 -16.88 10.65 -10.72
N LEU A 145 -16.24 11.47 -9.89
CA LEU A 145 -14.83 11.87 -10.01
C LEU A 145 -13.86 10.71 -9.73
N GLY A 146 -14.21 9.81 -8.81
CA GLY A 146 -13.40 8.63 -8.49
C GLY A 146 -13.20 7.70 -9.69
N LEU A 147 -14.24 7.50 -10.51
CA LEU A 147 -14.18 6.62 -11.68
C LEU A 147 -13.11 7.01 -12.72
N PRO A 148 -13.09 8.24 -13.29
CA PRO A 148 -12.05 8.65 -14.22
C PRO A 148 -10.68 8.71 -13.55
N ALA A 149 -10.59 9.11 -12.27
CA ALA A 149 -9.32 9.10 -11.54
C ALA A 149 -8.73 7.68 -11.48
N ALA A 150 -9.54 6.69 -11.11
CA ALA A 150 -9.16 5.29 -11.08
C ALA A 150 -8.71 4.78 -12.47
N LEU A 151 -9.51 5.05 -13.51
CA LEU A 151 -9.19 4.62 -14.88
C LEU A 151 -7.90 5.26 -15.40
N ILE A 152 -7.68 6.56 -15.15
CA ILE A 152 -6.46 7.28 -15.53
C ILE A 152 -5.24 6.63 -14.86
N VAL A 153 -5.33 6.35 -13.56
CA VAL A 153 -4.23 5.73 -12.79
C VAL A 153 -3.92 4.33 -13.34
N ILE A 154 -4.93 3.48 -13.51
CA ILE A 154 -4.76 2.10 -13.99
C ILE A 154 -4.18 2.11 -15.41
N VAL A 155 -4.79 2.84 -16.35
CA VAL A 155 -4.35 2.87 -17.75
C VAL A 155 -2.94 3.45 -17.89
N SER A 156 -2.62 4.54 -17.17
CA SER A 156 -1.30 5.17 -17.23
C SER A 156 -0.21 4.24 -16.69
N LEU A 157 -0.44 3.62 -15.53
CA LEU A 157 0.60 2.84 -14.83
C LEU A 157 0.72 1.39 -15.30
N LEU A 158 -0.32 0.79 -15.89
CA LEU A 158 -0.20 -0.50 -16.57
C LEU A 158 0.66 -0.39 -17.84
N ARG A 159 0.52 0.72 -18.59
CA ARG A 159 1.36 0.99 -19.78
C ARG A 159 2.82 1.27 -19.42
N ALA A 160 3.08 1.88 -18.27
CA ALA A 160 4.43 2.14 -17.75
C ALA A 160 5.13 0.89 -17.17
N THR A 161 4.89 -0.30 -17.73
CA THR A 161 5.56 -1.52 -17.28
C THR A 161 6.98 -1.57 -17.81
N GLU A 162 7.94 -1.29 -16.94
CA GLU A 162 9.36 -1.51 -17.19
C GLU A 162 9.58 -2.98 -17.56
N ARG A 163 9.74 -3.28 -18.85
CA ARG A 163 10.18 -4.61 -19.28
C ARG A 163 11.60 -4.81 -18.78
N PRO A 164 11.96 -6.01 -18.27
CA PRO A 164 13.31 -6.29 -17.84
C PRO A 164 14.26 -6.02 -19.01
N ARG A 165 15.12 -5.01 -18.85
CA ARG A 165 16.03 -4.48 -19.89
C ARG A 165 17.10 -5.48 -20.37
N ALA A 166 17.05 -6.71 -19.85
CA ALA A 166 17.96 -7.81 -20.17
C ALA A 166 17.93 -8.23 -21.64
N ALA A 167 16.86 -7.92 -22.39
CA ALA A 167 16.78 -8.26 -23.81
C ALA A 167 17.44 -7.22 -24.74
N GLU A 168 17.53 -5.95 -24.35
CA GLU A 168 18.12 -4.89 -25.19
C GLU A 168 19.64 -5.02 -25.30
N SER A 169 20.32 -5.45 -24.24
CA SER A 169 21.77 -5.66 -24.26
C SER A 169 22.23 -6.90 -25.03
N ALA A 170 21.30 -7.77 -25.46
CA ALA A 170 21.60 -8.92 -26.30
C ALA A 170 21.44 -8.62 -27.81
N ALA A 171 20.65 -7.59 -28.17
CA ALA A 171 20.39 -7.22 -29.56
C ALA A 171 21.48 -6.30 -30.16
N ASP A 172 22.22 -5.55 -29.33
CA ASP A 172 23.37 -4.73 -29.75
C ASP A 172 24.67 -5.56 -29.90
N GLY A 173 24.53 -6.81 -30.38
CA GLY A 173 25.58 -7.79 -30.61
C GLY A 173 26.54 -7.43 -31.75
N GLY A 174 27.20 -6.27 -31.66
CA GLY A 174 28.37 -5.94 -32.44
C GLY A 174 29.47 -6.97 -32.19
N ALA A 175 29.66 -7.87 -33.17
CA ALA A 175 30.71 -8.86 -33.22
C ALA A 175 32.09 -8.19 -33.19
N GLY A 176 32.72 -8.07 -32.02
CA GLY A 176 34.05 -7.48 -31.97
C GLY A 176 34.57 -7.19 -30.57
N SER A 177 34.98 -8.23 -29.87
CA SER A 177 36.07 -8.27 -28.85
C SER A 177 35.67 -9.10 -27.63
N ALA A 178 36.12 -10.35 -27.65
CA ALA A 178 36.09 -11.26 -26.52
C ALA A 178 37.07 -10.79 -25.44
N ARG A 179 36.66 -9.83 -24.60
CA ARG A 179 37.32 -9.62 -23.30
C ARG A 179 36.55 -10.36 -22.22
N PRO A 180 37.21 -11.24 -21.42
CA PRO A 180 36.57 -11.97 -20.34
C PRO A 180 36.15 -10.97 -19.27
N ARG A 181 34.84 -10.68 -19.24
CA ARG A 181 34.22 -9.77 -18.27
C ARG A 181 34.18 -10.49 -16.92
N VAL A 182 35.15 -10.20 -16.07
CA VAL A 182 35.26 -10.73 -14.69
C VAL A 182 33.99 -10.37 -13.89
N THR A 183 33.08 -11.34 -13.80
CA THR A 183 32.30 -11.79 -12.63
C THR A 183 31.94 -10.81 -11.50
N LYS A 184 31.49 -9.57 -11.78
CA LYS A 184 30.69 -8.75 -10.84
C LYS A 184 29.24 -9.27 -10.63
N ARG A 185 29.01 -10.58 -10.77
CA ARG A 185 27.69 -11.23 -10.61
C ARG A 185 27.29 -11.45 -9.15
N SER A 186 28.27 -11.66 -8.25
CA SER A 186 28.01 -12.14 -6.89
C SER A 186 27.15 -11.21 -6.02
N CYS A 187 27.42 -9.90 -6.00
CA CYS A 187 26.73 -9.00 -5.06
C CYS A 187 25.28 -8.66 -5.47
N ALA A 188 25.00 -8.52 -6.77
CA ALA A 188 23.65 -8.21 -7.25
C ALA A 188 22.68 -9.39 -7.06
N ASP A 189 23.20 -10.62 -7.21
CA ASP A 189 22.41 -11.83 -7.03
C ASP A 189 22.00 -12.03 -5.55
N ALA A 190 22.92 -11.78 -4.61
CA ALA A 190 22.65 -11.85 -3.18
C ALA A 190 21.53 -10.87 -2.75
N ASP A 191 21.58 -9.64 -3.25
CA ASP A 191 20.57 -8.62 -2.95
C ASP A 191 19.17 -9.00 -3.43
N SER A 192 19.10 -9.61 -4.62
CA SER A 192 17.86 -10.07 -5.24
C SER A 192 17.21 -11.22 -4.46
N TRP A 193 18.02 -12.17 -3.98
CA TRP A 193 17.53 -13.32 -3.20
C TRP A 193 16.90 -12.87 -1.89
N TRP A 194 17.54 -11.97 -1.16
CA TRP A 194 16.99 -11.41 0.08
C TRP A 194 15.68 -10.66 -0.14
N ARG A 195 15.55 -9.88 -1.24
CA ARG A 195 14.28 -9.20 -1.56
C ARG A 195 13.15 -10.18 -1.81
N ARG A 196 13.43 -11.27 -2.53
CA ARG A 196 12.45 -12.35 -2.78
C ARG A 196 12.02 -13.01 -1.47
N ARG A 197 12.96 -13.29 -0.57
CA ARG A 197 12.65 -13.87 0.75
C ARG A 197 11.77 -12.96 1.58
N LEU A 198 12.10 -11.67 1.69
CA LEU A 198 11.31 -10.68 2.42
C LEU A 198 9.90 -10.55 1.82
N SER A 199 9.79 -10.46 0.49
CA SER A 199 8.49 -10.43 -0.20
C SER A 199 7.65 -11.67 0.12
N ARG A 200 8.25 -12.86 0.14
CA ARG A 200 7.53 -14.09 0.50
C ARG A 200 7.04 -14.08 1.95
N ILE A 201 7.86 -13.61 2.90
CA ILE A 201 7.47 -13.51 4.31
C ILE A 201 6.27 -12.56 4.45
N CYS A 202 6.33 -11.37 3.85
CA CYS A 202 5.19 -10.44 3.85
C CYS A 202 3.95 -11.06 3.19
N GLY A 203 4.16 -11.82 2.10
CA GLY A 203 3.08 -12.52 1.42
C GLY A 203 2.40 -13.56 2.30
N VAL A 204 3.17 -14.38 3.02
CA VAL A 204 2.63 -15.38 3.95
C VAL A 204 1.87 -14.70 5.10
N LEU A 205 2.42 -13.63 5.67
CA LEU A 205 1.74 -12.87 6.74
C LEU A 205 0.37 -12.36 6.28
N PHE A 206 0.30 -11.79 5.06
CA PHE A 206 -0.96 -11.31 4.47
C PHE A 206 -1.93 -12.44 4.14
N LEU A 207 -1.46 -13.58 3.65
CA LEU A 207 -2.32 -14.74 3.39
C LEU A 207 -2.96 -15.28 4.67
N VAL A 208 -2.16 -15.43 5.73
CA VAL A 208 -2.66 -15.90 7.03
C VAL A 208 -3.64 -14.87 7.60
N MET A 209 -3.32 -13.57 7.53
CA MET A 209 -4.23 -12.51 7.99
C MET A 209 -5.55 -12.49 7.22
N GLY A 210 -5.50 -12.62 5.88
CA GLY A 210 -6.69 -12.70 5.03
C GLY A 210 -7.54 -13.93 5.32
N ALA A 211 -6.91 -15.09 5.55
CA ALA A 211 -7.62 -16.32 5.92
C ALA A 211 -8.27 -16.19 7.31
N THR A 212 -7.55 -15.67 8.31
CA THR A 212 -8.08 -15.44 9.65
C THR A 212 -9.29 -14.50 9.61
N ARG A 213 -9.20 -13.37 8.89
CA ARG A 213 -10.33 -12.46 8.72
C ARG A 213 -11.51 -13.11 8.02
N LEU A 214 -11.28 -13.87 6.96
CA LEU A 214 -12.34 -14.58 6.25
C LEU A 214 -13.08 -15.56 7.16
N VAL A 215 -12.34 -16.34 7.96
CA VAL A 215 -12.92 -17.28 8.94
C VAL A 215 -13.72 -16.52 10.00
N TRP A 216 -13.17 -15.42 10.52
CA TRP A 216 -13.86 -14.60 11.52
C TRP A 216 -15.14 -13.97 10.98
N THR A 217 -15.11 -13.43 9.75
CA THR A 217 -16.30 -12.90 9.08
C THR A 217 -17.34 -14.00 8.86
N ALA A 218 -16.93 -15.17 8.37
CA ALA A 218 -17.84 -16.30 8.15
C ALA A 218 -18.51 -16.75 9.46
N TRP A 219 -17.72 -16.83 10.54
CA TRP A 219 -18.22 -17.12 11.88
C TRP A 219 -19.26 -16.09 12.33
N GLY A 220 -18.89 -14.80 12.30
CA GLY A 220 -19.79 -13.72 12.74
C GLY A 220 -21.10 -13.69 11.95
N THR A 221 -21.04 -13.90 10.63
CA THR A 221 -22.27 -13.98 9.81
C THR A 221 -23.15 -15.18 10.15
N ALA A 222 -22.55 -16.32 10.55
CA ALA A 222 -23.29 -17.50 10.96
C ALA A 222 -23.97 -17.30 12.32
N GLU A 223 -23.28 -16.66 13.27
CA GLU A 223 -23.79 -16.38 14.62
C GLU A 223 -24.93 -15.36 14.61
N GLU A 224 -24.82 -14.30 13.80
CA GLU A 224 -25.88 -13.29 13.63
C GLU A 224 -27.04 -13.77 12.73
N HIS A 225 -26.97 -15.01 12.21
CA HIS A 225 -27.95 -15.57 11.26
C HIS A 225 -28.14 -14.70 10.01
N ILE A 226 -27.11 -13.94 9.62
CA ILE A 226 -27.12 -13.12 8.40
C ILE A 226 -26.85 -14.03 7.21
N GLY A 227 -27.85 -14.21 6.34
CA GLY A 227 -27.67 -14.97 5.11
C GLY A 227 -26.52 -14.40 4.25
N LEU A 228 -25.62 -15.28 3.78
CA LEU A 228 -24.47 -14.91 2.94
C LEU A 228 -24.86 -14.05 1.73
N GLY A 229 -26.02 -14.33 1.11
CA GLY A 229 -26.55 -13.53 0.01
C GLY A 229 -26.85 -12.09 0.40
N THR A 230 -27.37 -11.86 1.60
CA THR A 230 -27.62 -10.50 2.13
C THR A 230 -26.30 -9.79 2.43
N TYR A 231 -25.33 -10.49 3.02
CA TYR A 231 -23.99 -9.94 3.28
C TYR A 231 -23.28 -9.53 1.97
N LEU A 232 -23.25 -10.43 0.97
CA LEU A 232 -22.65 -10.15 -0.33
C LEU A 232 -23.39 -9.04 -1.08
N ARG A 233 -24.74 -9.01 -0.98
CA ARG A 233 -25.52 -7.90 -1.53
C ARG A 233 -25.13 -6.59 -0.89
N ARG A 234 -25.05 -6.51 0.45
CA ARG A 234 -24.58 -5.29 1.14
C ARG A 234 -23.17 -4.91 0.74
N ALA A 235 -22.29 -5.86 0.49
CA ALA A 235 -20.94 -5.57 0.04
C ALA A 235 -20.90 -4.99 -1.40
N VAL A 236 -21.71 -5.51 -2.33
CA VAL A 236 -21.62 -5.18 -3.77
C VAL A 236 -22.60 -4.11 -4.22
N ASP A 237 -23.74 -3.98 -3.55
CA ASP A 237 -24.83 -3.07 -3.89
C ASP A 237 -24.81 -1.86 -2.96
N GLY A 238 -24.49 -0.68 -3.49
CA GLY A 238 -24.51 0.57 -2.73
C GLY A 238 -25.88 0.86 -2.10
N SER A 239 -26.97 0.43 -2.75
CA SER A 239 -28.34 0.70 -2.28
C SER A 239 -28.74 -0.08 -1.04
N ALA A 240 -28.02 -1.14 -0.71
CA ALA A 240 -28.32 -2.00 0.44
C ALA A 240 -27.82 -1.44 1.78
N THR A 241 -27.11 -0.31 1.78
CA THR A 241 -26.45 0.28 2.96
C THR A 241 -27.37 1.09 3.88
N GLY A 242 -28.69 1.06 3.64
CA GLY A 242 -29.66 1.87 4.37
C GLY A 242 -29.87 3.25 3.75
N GLY A 243 -30.97 3.90 4.11
CA GLY A 243 -31.54 5.06 3.41
C GLY A 243 -30.77 6.38 3.52
N VAL A 244 -29.45 6.37 3.72
CA VAL A 244 -28.64 7.59 3.85
C VAL A 244 -27.52 7.58 2.82
N VAL A 245 -27.36 8.69 2.09
CA VAL A 245 -26.29 8.87 1.12
C VAL A 245 -25.02 9.29 1.86
N GLN A 246 -24.03 8.40 1.94
CA GLN A 246 -22.77 8.65 2.65
C GLN A 246 -21.55 8.31 1.79
N LEU A 247 -20.43 8.99 2.05
CA LEU A 247 -19.13 8.61 1.46
C LEU A 247 -18.46 7.46 2.23
N ALA A 248 -18.87 7.24 3.48
CA ALA A 248 -18.50 6.07 4.25
C ALA A 248 -18.94 4.78 3.54
N GLN A 249 -18.05 3.81 3.45
CA GLN A 249 -18.35 2.50 2.91
C GLN A 249 -18.97 1.62 4.00
N SER A 250 -19.85 0.72 3.60
CA SER A 250 -20.37 -0.28 4.55
C SER A 250 -19.26 -1.18 5.12
N GLY A 251 -19.46 -1.65 6.35
CA GLY A 251 -18.55 -2.58 7.03
C GLY A 251 -18.34 -3.87 6.24
N GLU A 252 -19.36 -4.36 5.54
CA GLU A 252 -19.29 -5.60 4.77
C GLU A 252 -18.35 -5.46 3.55
N PHE A 253 -18.40 -4.32 2.86
CA PHE A 253 -17.51 -4.06 1.74
C PHE A 253 -16.08 -3.81 2.17
N THR A 254 -15.87 -3.04 3.24
CA THR A 254 -14.51 -2.79 3.76
C THR A 254 -13.87 -4.10 4.22
N THR A 255 -14.62 -4.95 4.91
CA THR A 255 -14.16 -6.28 5.32
C THR A 255 -13.84 -7.16 4.11
N LEU A 256 -14.78 -7.31 3.16
CA LEU A 256 -14.59 -8.17 1.99
C LEU A 256 -13.45 -7.68 1.08
N SER A 257 -13.37 -6.36 0.85
CA SER A 257 -12.29 -5.76 0.07
C SER A 257 -10.93 -5.91 0.77
N SER A 258 -10.86 -5.77 2.10
CA SER A 258 -9.62 -6.01 2.85
C SER A 258 -9.15 -7.46 2.70
N VAL A 259 -10.05 -8.44 2.82
CA VAL A 259 -9.76 -9.86 2.62
C VAL A 259 -9.28 -10.12 1.20
N ALA A 260 -9.99 -9.58 0.20
CA ALA A 260 -9.62 -9.74 -1.20
C ALA A 260 -8.22 -9.15 -1.48
N VAL A 261 -7.92 -7.95 -0.97
CA VAL A 261 -6.62 -7.30 -1.14
C VAL A 261 -5.52 -8.10 -0.42
N LEU A 262 -5.78 -8.60 0.80
CA LEU A 262 -4.84 -9.44 1.54
C LEU A 262 -4.47 -10.71 0.78
N LEU A 263 -5.46 -11.41 0.26
CA LEU A 263 -5.25 -12.64 -0.49
C LEU A 263 -4.51 -12.35 -1.81
N VAL A 264 -4.93 -11.35 -2.57
CA VAL A 264 -4.30 -10.99 -3.85
C VAL A 264 -2.85 -10.54 -3.66
N LEU A 265 -2.60 -9.60 -2.75
CA LEU A 265 -1.24 -9.13 -2.46
C LEU A 265 -0.38 -10.24 -1.85
N GLY A 266 -0.96 -11.07 -0.98
CA GLY A 266 -0.32 -12.25 -0.40
C GLY A 266 0.17 -13.22 -1.47
N VAL A 267 -0.72 -13.63 -2.39
CA VAL A 267 -0.36 -14.52 -3.51
C VAL A 267 0.69 -13.89 -4.42
N LEU A 268 0.53 -12.60 -4.78
CA LEU A 268 1.49 -11.91 -5.65
C LEU A 268 2.88 -11.80 -4.99
N ALA A 269 2.93 -11.54 -3.70
CA ALA A 269 4.17 -11.41 -2.92
C ALA A 269 4.89 -12.76 -2.75
N VAL A 270 4.14 -13.86 -2.54
CA VAL A 270 4.68 -15.23 -2.48
C VAL A 270 5.23 -15.67 -3.85
N ARG A 271 4.52 -15.36 -4.94
CA ARG A 271 4.93 -15.73 -6.31
C ARG A 271 6.15 -14.97 -6.83
N SER A 272 6.68 -13.99 -6.08
CA SER A 272 8.06 -13.47 -6.22
C SER A 272 8.46 -12.84 -7.58
N ASN A 273 7.53 -12.57 -8.50
CA ASN A 273 7.87 -12.10 -9.85
C ASN A 273 7.54 -10.61 -10.11
N ARG A 274 6.99 -9.86 -9.15
CA ARG A 274 6.58 -8.45 -9.34
C ARG A 274 6.93 -7.58 -8.14
N ASP A 275 7.28 -6.33 -8.39
CA ASP A 275 7.56 -5.29 -7.37
C ASP A 275 6.27 -4.83 -6.65
N VAL A 276 5.71 -5.68 -5.79
CA VAL A 276 4.49 -5.38 -5.00
C VAL A 276 4.73 -4.54 -3.74
N ARG A 277 5.97 -4.11 -3.50
CA ARG A 277 6.40 -3.42 -2.28
C ARG A 277 5.56 -2.20 -1.93
N GLY A 278 5.23 -1.37 -2.92
CA GLY A 278 4.40 -0.18 -2.72
C GLY A 278 2.99 -0.50 -2.26
N ALA A 279 2.36 -1.47 -2.90
CA ALA A 279 1.02 -1.94 -2.52
C ALA A 279 1.01 -2.54 -1.11
N LEU A 280 2.00 -3.38 -0.78
CA LEU A 280 2.15 -3.94 0.56
C LEU A 280 2.32 -2.86 1.63
N LEU A 281 3.15 -1.85 1.38
CA LEU A 281 3.36 -0.74 2.31
C LEU A 281 2.11 0.07 2.56
N VAL A 282 1.43 0.48 1.49
CA VAL A 282 0.21 1.30 1.58
C VAL A 282 -0.87 0.54 2.32
N PHE A 283 -1.11 -0.71 1.94
CA PHE A 283 -2.14 -1.52 2.57
C PHE A 283 -1.80 -1.84 4.02
N ALA A 284 -0.57 -2.24 4.33
CA ALA A 284 -0.13 -2.51 5.70
C ALA A 284 -0.25 -1.28 6.60
N ALA A 285 0.05 -0.07 6.08
CA ALA A 285 -0.08 1.17 6.85
C ALA A 285 -1.55 1.50 7.18
N VAL A 286 -2.45 1.34 6.21
CA VAL A 286 -3.89 1.53 6.43
C VAL A 286 -4.42 0.51 7.44
N GLU A 287 -4.08 -0.77 7.27
CA GLU A 287 -4.48 -1.84 8.18
C GLU A 287 -3.92 -1.65 9.59
N LEU A 288 -2.66 -1.21 9.71
CA LEU A 288 -2.04 -0.92 10.99
C LEU A 288 -2.81 0.18 11.73
N TYR A 289 -3.18 1.27 11.05
CA TYR A 289 -3.99 2.33 11.65
C TYR A 289 -5.35 1.82 12.13
N LEU A 290 -6.06 1.06 11.29
CA LEU A 290 -7.36 0.49 11.66
C LEU A 290 -7.25 -0.49 12.83
N THR A 291 -6.20 -1.32 12.85
CA THR A 291 -5.94 -2.27 13.93
C THR A 291 -5.66 -1.55 15.25
N VAL A 292 -4.80 -0.52 15.24
CA VAL A 292 -4.51 0.30 16.43
C VAL A 292 -5.80 0.94 16.95
N ARG A 293 -6.63 1.49 16.07
CA ARG A 293 -7.91 2.08 16.46
C ARG A 293 -8.86 1.04 17.07
N THR A 294 -8.92 -0.18 16.53
CA THR A 294 -9.69 -1.28 17.11
C THR A 294 -9.17 -1.68 18.49
N VAL A 295 -7.85 -1.77 18.67
CA VAL A 295 -7.25 -2.05 19.99
C VAL A 295 -7.62 -0.98 21.01
N VAL A 296 -7.57 0.31 20.63
CA VAL A 296 -8.01 1.40 21.50
C VAL A 296 -9.50 1.27 21.81
N LEU A 297 -10.35 0.93 20.83
CA LEU A 297 -11.78 0.68 21.07
C LEU A 297 -11.98 -0.39 22.14
N LEU A 298 -11.39 -1.56 21.95
CA LEU A 298 -11.51 -2.70 22.87
C LEU A 298 -10.99 -2.37 24.27
N THR A 299 -9.91 -1.60 24.35
CA THR A 299 -9.33 -1.16 25.63
C THR A 299 -10.28 -0.21 26.34
N VAL A 300 -10.76 0.81 25.63
CA VAL A 300 -11.63 1.85 26.19
C VAL A 300 -13.00 1.27 26.58
N THR A 301 -13.53 0.30 25.83
CA THR A 301 -14.78 -0.41 26.18
C THR A 301 -14.65 -1.35 27.38
N GLY A 302 -13.44 -1.54 27.92
CA GLY A 302 -13.20 -2.49 29.00
C GLY A 302 -13.36 -3.95 28.54
N PHE A 303 -13.33 -4.21 27.24
CA PHE A 303 -13.53 -5.54 26.66
C PHE A 303 -12.52 -6.56 27.22
N PHE A 304 -11.30 -6.11 27.54
CA PHE A 304 -10.26 -6.95 28.14
C PHE A 304 -10.28 -7.02 29.67
N GLY A 305 -11.04 -6.16 30.34
CA GLY A 305 -11.03 -6.01 31.81
C GLY A 305 -12.22 -6.64 32.53
N GLY A 306 -13.18 -7.22 31.80
CA GLY A 306 -14.39 -7.80 32.38
C GLY A 306 -14.13 -9.10 33.16
N PRO A 307 -14.93 -9.41 34.21
CA PRO A 307 -14.79 -10.61 35.03
C PRO A 307 -15.12 -11.93 34.29
N LEU A 308 -15.51 -11.85 33.01
CA LEU A 308 -15.85 -12.99 32.16
C LEU A 308 -14.95 -12.94 30.93
N VAL A 309 -13.77 -13.56 31.03
CA VAL A 309 -12.98 -13.91 29.85
C VAL A 309 -13.76 -14.98 29.10
N THR A 310 -14.59 -14.56 28.15
CA THR A 310 -15.26 -15.48 27.22
C THR A 310 -14.21 -15.99 26.21
N GLY A 311 -14.41 -17.19 25.66
CA GLY A 311 -13.54 -17.70 24.60
C GLY A 311 -13.45 -16.75 23.39
N GLU A 312 -14.54 -16.03 23.11
CA GLU A 312 -14.61 -15.00 22.07
C GLU A 312 -13.67 -13.82 22.34
N SER A 313 -13.64 -13.32 23.58
CA SER A 313 -12.75 -12.20 23.97
C SER A 313 -11.28 -12.56 23.80
N THR A 314 -10.92 -13.81 24.13
CA THR A 314 -9.56 -14.33 23.95
C THR A 314 -9.21 -14.48 22.47
N ALA A 315 -10.14 -15.01 21.67
CA ALA A 315 -9.93 -15.13 20.22
C ALA A 315 -9.76 -13.76 19.55
N SER A 316 -10.59 -12.78 19.89
CA SER A 316 -10.49 -11.41 19.41
C SER A 316 -9.15 -10.75 19.80
N LEU A 317 -8.67 -10.97 21.04
CA LEU A 317 -7.35 -10.51 21.48
C LEU A 317 -6.22 -11.14 20.67
N VAL A 318 -6.26 -12.46 20.45
CA VAL A 318 -5.22 -13.17 19.68
C VAL A 318 -5.19 -12.71 18.23
N ILE A 319 -6.36 -12.52 17.61
CA ILE A 319 -6.48 -12.05 16.23
C ILE A 319 -5.94 -10.63 16.12
N THR A 320 -6.38 -9.70 16.97
CA THR A 320 -5.91 -8.30 16.94
C THR A 320 -4.41 -8.19 17.22
N ALA A 321 -3.87 -8.97 18.16
CA ALA A 321 -2.43 -9.04 18.41
C ALA A 321 -1.65 -9.56 17.18
N TYR A 322 -2.16 -10.60 16.52
CA TYR A 322 -1.58 -11.12 15.29
C TYR A 322 -1.63 -10.09 14.15
N GLU A 323 -2.76 -9.41 13.94
CA GLU A 323 -2.90 -8.37 12.92
C GLU A 323 -1.91 -7.21 13.15
N LEU A 324 -1.76 -6.77 14.41
CA LEU A 324 -0.81 -5.74 14.78
C LEU A 324 0.64 -6.19 14.51
N ALA A 325 1.01 -7.40 14.91
CA ALA A 325 2.35 -7.95 14.69
C ALA A 325 2.65 -8.16 13.19
N ALA A 326 1.68 -8.64 12.42
CA ALA A 326 1.81 -8.89 11.00
C ALA A 326 1.95 -7.59 10.21
N THR A 327 1.09 -6.60 10.46
CA THR A 327 1.12 -5.30 9.76
C THR A 327 2.38 -4.51 10.10
N THR A 328 2.78 -4.43 11.37
CA THR A 328 4.04 -3.81 11.78
C THR A 328 5.24 -4.50 11.14
N SER A 329 5.28 -5.83 11.13
CA SER A 329 6.34 -6.61 10.47
C SER A 329 6.41 -6.29 8.97
N VAL A 330 5.27 -6.24 8.28
CA VAL A 330 5.25 -5.89 6.84
C VAL A 330 5.71 -4.45 6.61
N VAL A 331 5.29 -3.49 7.44
CA VAL A 331 5.78 -2.10 7.34
C VAL A 331 7.28 -2.06 7.55
N VAL A 332 7.84 -2.71 8.56
CA VAL A 332 9.29 -2.74 8.84
C VAL A 332 10.06 -3.43 7.72
N LEU A 333 9.62 -4.60 7.25
CA LEU A 333 10.29 -5.37 6.20
C LEU A 333 10.19 -4.66 4.84
N ALA A 334 9.06 -3.99 4.56
CA ALA A 334 8.86 -3.28 3.31
C ALA A 334 9.41 -1.86 3.34
N THR A 335 9.62 -1.20 4.49
CA THR A 335 10.40 0.05 4.56
C THR A 335 11.89 -0.23 4.61
N GLY A 336 12.29 -1.34 5.22
CA GLY A 336 13.66 -1.77 5.43
C GLY A 336 14.44 -1.94 4.13
N ARG A 337 15.22 -0.91 3.76
CA ARG A 337 16.60 -1.00 3.23
C ARG A 337 17.24 0.38 3.10
N SER A 338 18.09 0.72 4.07
CA SER A 338 19.25 1.61 3.89
C SER A 338 20.43 1.27 4.83
N PHE A 339 20.37 0.20 5.63
CA PHE A 339 21.51 -0.22 6.47
C PHE A 339 22.60 -1.01 5.73
N SER A 340 22.56 -1.12 4.39
CA SER A 340 23.70 -1.67 3.65
C SER A 340 24.89 -0.70 3.55
N ALA A 341 24.85 0.42 4.27
CA ALA A 341 26.04 1.24 4.53
C ALA A 341 27.16 0.43 5.22
N TYR A 342 26.85 -0.64 5.95
CA TYR A 342 27.87 -1.54 6.52
C TYR A 342 28.72 -2.25 5.46
N GLY A 343 28.17 -2.56 4.27
CA GLY A 343 28.96 -3.12 3.17
C GLY A 343 29.91 -2.11 2.52
N ALA A 344 29.58 -0.82 2.58
CA ALA A 344 30.48 0.25 2.12
C ALA A 344 31.64 0.47 3.10
N TYR A 345 31.40 0.31 4.41
CA TYR A 345 32.46 0.36 5.42
C TYR A 345 33.44 -0.82 5.30
N GLU A 346 32.96 -2.02 5.02
CA GLU A 346 33.83 -3.19 4.81
C GLU A 346 34.76 -2.99 3.60
N SER A 347 34.24 -2.42 2.50
CA SER A 347 35.04 -2.12 1.31
C SER A 347 36.08 -0.99 1.49
N ARG A 348 35.83 -0.06 2.43
CA ARG A 348 36.79 1.00 2.79
C ARG A 348 37.82 0.54 3.83
N LEU A 349 37.47 -0.40 4.69
CA LEU A 349 38.41 -1.04 5.62
C LEU A 349 39.34 -2.03 4.90
N SER A 350 38.91 -2.62 3.79
CA SER A 350 39.79 -3.33 2.85
C SER A 350 40.58 -2.40 1.90
N GLY A 351 40.96 -1.22 2.38
CA GLY A 351 41.88 -0.33 1.67
C GLY A 351 43.24 -1.02 1.40
N PRO A 352 44.02 -0.51 0.42
CA PRO A 352 45.22 -1.17 -0.12
C PRO A 352 46.41 -1.29 0.86
N TYR A 353 46.22 -0.99 2.15
CA TYR A 353 47.24 -1.09 3.20
C TYR A 353 47.34 -2.48 3.84
N GLY A 354 46.65 -3.48 3.28
CA GLY A 354 47.02 -4.88 3.47
C GLY A 354 48.35 -5.20 2.77
N GLY A 355 49.43 -4.54 3.20
CA GLY A 355 50.81 -4.89 2.91
C GLY A 355 51.11 -6.27 3.46
N GLY A 356 50.65 -7.29 2.73
CA GLY A 356 51.07 -8.66 2.93
C GLY A 356 52.56 -8.72 2.68
N SER A 357 53.31 -8.74 3.77
CA SER A 357 54.69 -9.20 3.84
C SER A 357 54.87 -10.40 2.90
N ARG A 358 55.62 -10.21 1.81
CA ARG A 358 56.20 -11.31 1.06
C ARG A 358 56.97 -12.16 2.07
N ARG A 359 56.42 -13.31 2.47
CA ARG A 359 57.23 -14.39 3.02
C ARG A 359 58.14 -14.83 1.89
N SER A 360 59.36 -14.30 1.89
CA SER A 360 60.49 -14.90 1.20
C SER A 360 60.62 -16.33 1.71
N SER A 361 60.26 -17.30 0.88
CA SER A 361 60.68 -18.68 1.10
C SER A 361 62.21 -18.68 1.05
N PRO A 362 62.91 -19.19 2.08
CA PRO A 362 64.34 -19.40 1.95
C PRO A 362 64.56 -20.53 0.95
N ASP A 363 65.22 -20.21 -0.16
CA ASP A 363 65.84 -21.20 -1.03
C ASP A 363 66.85 -21.99 -0.20
N GLY A 364 66.44 -23.16 0.28
CA GLY A 364 67.32 -24.16 0.85
C GLY A 364 68.14 -24.81 -0.27
N ARG A 365 69.29 -24.21 -0.57
CA ARG A 365 70.38 -24.86 -1.31
C ARG A 365 71.51 -25.17 -0.32
N ALA A 366 71.60 -26.42 0.11
CA ALA A 366 72.80 -27.01 0.68
C ALA A 366 72.72 -28.53 0.56
N GLY A 367 73.73 -29.15 -0.05
CA GLY A 367 73.93 -30.61 -0.15
C GLY A 367 74.03 -31.09 -1.58
#